data_AF-A0A972T2S1-F1
#
_entry.id   AF-A0A972T2S1-F1
#
_cell.length_a   1.000
_cell.length_b   1.000
_cell.length_c   1.000
_cell.angle_alpha   90.00
_cell.angle_beta   90.00
_cell.angle_gamma   90.00
#
_symmetry.space_group_name_H-M   'P 1'
#
loop_
_entity.id
_entity.type
_entity.pdbx_description
1 polymer ?
#
loop_
_entity_poly.entity_id
_entity_poly.type
_entity_poly.pdbx_seq_one_letter_code
_entity_poly.pdbx_strand_id
1 'polypeptide(L)'
;MQKLLEQLRRMLSRYTAGQKVAALLIAVLLVAGAYLLASYAGRPQYRVLYSGLEDRDAAQVTAKLDELKVSYKLEGASVLVPANDVDRLRVQLAGENIPSGGKVGFEIFDKASFGASDFTQKVNYQRALEGELARTISSIEQVQSAVVHIAMPEESIFASQDNSATASVLLSLRGGATLDKSQVQGIRNLVARAVEGLDPENVSIVDGEGNPLFAGEDGASLAADRLQTTRSYESYMEASLQQVLNRVVGNGKGVVKVNLELDLASRTTQTEKYTPASEGGLPSSQETSEEVYNNGAGTATGTPGTGSNIPDYTTVTPGSENAAYSKRESSVTYENNRTVTEETEPPGKITGMSIAVLVDESVDTNSVYALQEALAAAAGLDERRGDTITVQSVPFDTSYQEEVEAQLAKAQSGEKLWKMVKTGLLALAALAAAIFLFLKLKKVRKRLEELPEIETGEVYALEEAAEGARALMGKAAKSPMLSSLELLASQKPDEMARLLKSLMHERG
;
A
#
# COMPACT_ATOMS: atom_id res chain seq x y z
N MET A 1 74.24 -1.09 17.43
CA MET A 1 73.91 -1.99 18.56
C MET A 1 74.96 -1.97 19.69
N GLN A 2 76.27 -2.03 19.41
CA GLN A 2 77.29 -2.10 20.48
C GLN A 2 77.34 -0.87 21.42
N LYS A 3 77.20 0.35 20.89
CA LYS A 3 77.12 1.58 21.73
C LYS A 3 75.86 1.65 22.62
N LEU A 4 74.74 1.08 22.17
CA LEU A 4 73.50 0.98 22.96
C LEU A 4 73.63 -0.04 24.09
N LEU A 5 74.30 -1.16 23.84
CA LEU A 5 74.60 -2.20 24.84
C LEU A 5 75.57 -1.67 25.93
N GLU A 6 76.56 -0.86 25.56
CA GLU A 6 77.48 -0.25 26.54
C GLU A 6 76.82 0.85 27.38
N GLN A 7 75.93 1.65 26.78
CA GLN A 7 75.13 2.63 27.53
C GLN A 7 74.15 1.95 28.49
N LEU A 8 73.53 0.84 28.10
CA LEU A 8 72.72 0.01 28.99
C LEU A 8 73.56 -0.55 30.16
N ARG A 9 74.76 -1.06 29.87
CA ARG A 9 75.62 -1.69 30.89
C ARG A 9 76.13 -0.68 31.93
N ARG A 10 76.44 0.56 31.52
CA ARG A 10 76.80 1.67 32.43
C ARG A 10 75.62 2.23 33.22
N MET A 11 74.41 2.19 32.66
CA MET A 11 73.19 2.54 33.38
C MET A 11 72.86 1.46 34.42
N LEU A 12 72.96 0.18 34.07
CA LEU A 12 72.71 -0.93 34.98
C LEU A 12 73.75 -1.04 36.11
N SER A 13 75.00 -0.62 35.93
CA SER A 13 76.01 -0.70 37.00
C SER A 13 75.81 0.30 38.14
N ARG A 14 74.92 1.30 37.98
CA ARG A 14 74.57 2.29 39.01
C ARG A 14 73.42 1.89 39.95
N TYR A 15 72.74 0.78 39.65
CA TYR A 15 71.58 0.29 40.43
C TYR A 15 71.99 -0.81 41.41
N THR A 16 71.46 -0.77 42.63
CA THR A 16 71.67 -1.82 43.65
C THR A 16 71.09 -3.16 43.18
N ALA A 17 71.58 -4.29 43.73
CA ALA A 17 71.15 -5.62 43.31
C ALA A 17 69.60 -5.79 43.35
N GLY A 18 68.93 -5.18 44.33
CA GLY A 18 67.46 -5.15 44.43
C GLY A 18 66.77 -4.35 43.31
N GLN A 19 67.33 -3.22 42.88
CA GLN A 19 66.78 -2.41 41.79
C GLN A 19 66.92 -3.09 40.41
N LYS A 20 67.96 -3.92 40.22
CA LYS A 20 68.11 -4.76 39.01
C LYS A 20 67.06 -5.86 38.94
N VAL A 21 66.77 -6.51 40.06
CA VAL A 21 65.72 -7.55 40.15
C VAL A 21 64.34 -6.93 39.94
N ALA A 22 64.06 -5.75 40.51
CA ALA A 22 62.82 -5.02 40.30
C ALA A 22 62.62 -4.60 38.82
N ALA A 23 63.66 -4.08 38.16
CA ALA A 23 63.60 -3.72 36.75
C ALA A 23 63.37 -4.94 35.83
N LEU A 24 63.98 -6.08 36.15
CA LEU A 24 63.78 -7.33 35.42
C LEU A 24 62.35 -7.87 35.61
N LEU A 25 61.81 -7.84 36.83
CA LEU A 25 60.42 -8.21 37.11
C LEU A 25 59.42 -7.33 36.35
N ILE A 26 59.64 -6.01 36.33
CA ILE A 26 58.79 -5.06 35.58
C ILE A 26 58.87 -5.33 34.07
N ALA A 27 60.06 -5.61 33.54
CA ALA A 27 60.23 -5.94 32.12
C ALA A 27 59.51 -7.25 31.76
N VAL A 28 59.59 -8.28 32.60
CA VAL A 28 58.86 -9.55 32.41
C VAL A 28 57.34 -9.33 32.48
N LEU A 29 56.85 -8.53 33.43
CA LEU A 29 55.43 -8.16 33.55
C LEU A 29 54.92 -7.39 32.33
N LEU A 30 55.72 -6.46 31.80
CA LEU A 30 55.37 -5.71 30.59
C LEU A 30 55.30 -6.61 29.36
N VAL A 31 56.24 -7.55 29.20
CA VAL A 31 56.21 -8.51 28.09
C VAL A 31 55.03 -9.46 28.22
N ALA A 32 54.75 -9.97 29.43
CA ALA A 32 53.58 -10.81 29.69
C ALA A 32 52.25 -10.06 29.47
N GLY A 33 52.17 -8.80 29.91
CA GLY A 33 51.01 -7.94 29.70
C GLY A 33 50.78 -7.61 28.22
N ALA A 34 51.85 -7.29 27.47
CA ALA A 34 51.78 -7.06 26.04
C ALA A 34 51.36 -8.33 25.28
N TYR A 35 51.85 -9.49 25.68
CA TYR A 35 51.44 -10.78 25.11
C TYR A 35 49.96 -11.09 25.39
N LEU A 36 49.50 -10.89 26.63
CA LEU A 36 48.08 -11.08 26.99
C LEU A 36 47.17 -10.12 26.20
N LEU A 37 47.53 -8.85 26.10
CA LEU A 37 46.79 -7.86 25.31
C LEU A 37 46.76 -8.21 23.82
N ALA A 38 47.90 -8.61 23.24
CA ALA A 38 47.97 -9.04 21.85
C ALA A 38 47.12 -10.29 21.59
N SER A 39 47.13 -11.26 22.51
CA SER A 39 46.32 -12.48 22.41
C SER A 39 44.81 -12.21 22.52
N TYR A 40 44.42 -11.21 23.31
CA TYR A 40 43.02 -10.82 23.47
C TYR A 40 42.50 -9.97 22.31
N ALA A 41 43.34 -9.08 21.77
CA ALA A 41 43.02 -8.24 20.61
C ALA A 41 42.94 -9.03 19.29
N GLY A 42 43.62 -10.18 19.19
CA GLY A 42 43.64 -11.02 17.99
C GLY A 42 42.44 -11.95 17.80
N ARG A 43 41.45 -11.97 18.71
CA ARG A 43 40.29 -12.86 18.57
C ARG A 43 39.29 -12.31 17.54
N PRO A 44 38.90 -13.09 16.51
CA PRO A 44 37.89 -12.64 15.56
C PRO A 44 36.55 -12.47 16.29
N GLN A 45 35.98 -11.27 16.19
CA GLN A 45 34.62 -11.01 16.66
C GLN A 45 33.65 -11.62 15.67
N TYR A 46 32.76 -12.49 16.14
CA TYR A 46 31.70 -13.08 15.32
C TYR A 46 30.46 -12.19 15.37
N ARG A 47 29.81 -12.01 14.22
CA ARG A 47 28.57 -11.26 14.09
C ARG A 47 27.57 -12.09 13.29
N VAL A 48 26.29 -11.92 13.59
CA VAL A 48 25.18 -12.64 12.93
C VAL A 48 25.15 -12.27 11.44
N LEU A 49 25.29 -13.29 10.59
CA LEU A 49 25.12 -13.17 9.14
C LEU A 49 23.63 -13.18 8.80
N TYR A 50 22.95 -14.25 9.22
CA TYR A 50 21.51 -14.50 9.10
C TYR A 50 20.95 -15.07 10.41
N SER A 51 19.70 -14.75 10.70
CA SER A 51 18.95 -15.19 11.88
C SER A 51 17.58 -15.70 11.49
N GLY A 52 17.07 -16.71 12.21
CA GLY A 52 15.74 -17.29 11.94
C GLY A 52 15.70 -18.12 10.68
N LEU A 53 16.81 -18.77 10.33
CA LEU A 53 16.87 -19.68 9.19
C LEU A 53 16.14 -20.99 9.49
N GLU A 54 15.40 -21.51 8.51
CA GLU A 54 14.95 -22.89 8.51
C GLU A 54 16.14 -23.84 8.32
N ASP A 55 16.04 -25.08 8.81
CA ASP A 55 17.13 -26.07 8.78
C ASP A 55 17.73 -26.28 7.38
N ARG A 56 16.89 -26.22 6.35
CA ARG A 56 17.30 -26.35 4.95
C ARG A 56 18.14 -25.16 4.48
N ASP A 57 17.73 -23.95 4.83
CA ASP A 57 18.44 -22.72 4.47
C ASP A 57 19.73 -22.57 5.28
N ALA A 58 19.71 -22.98 6.55
CA ALA A 58 20.91 -23.08 7.38
C ALA A 58 21.95 -24.03 6.73
N ALA A 59 21.52 -25.20 6.25
CA ALA A 59 22.39 -26.17 5.57
C ALA A 59 23.01 -25.61 4.26
N GLN A 60 22.23 -24.87 3.47
CA GLN A 60 22.74 -24.22 2.25
C GLN A 60 23.76 -23.13 2.57
N VAL A 61 23.47 -22.28 3.55
CA VAL A 61 24.37 -21.21 4.00
C VAL A 61 25.68 -21.80 4.53
N THR A 62 25.63 -22.83 5.38
CA THR A 62 26.85 -23.46 5.92
C THR A 62 27.66 -24.15 4.84
N ALA A 63 27.02 -24.88 3.92
CA ALA A 63 27.71 -25.54 2.81
C ALA A 63 28.47 -24.53 1.94
N LYS A 64 27.88 -23.36 1.69
CA LYS A 64 28.55 -22.31 0.92
C LYS A 64 29.67 -21.62 1.70
N LEU A 65 29.49 -21.40 3.00
CA LEU A 65 30.56 -20.88 3.87
C LEU A 65 31.74 -21.85 3.95
N ASP A 66 31.49 -23.15 3.96
CA ASP A 66 32.51 -24.20 3.88
C ASP A 66 33.26 -24.17 2.53
N GLU A 67 32.53 -24.00 1.41
CA GLU A 67 33.13 -23.83 0.06
C GLU A 67 34.05 -22.60 0.01
N LEU A 68 33.60 -21.48 0.59
CA LEU A 68 34.34 -20.22 0.67
C LEU A 68 35.44 -20.23 1.75
N LYS A 69 35.58 -21.35 2.49
CA LYS A 69 36.55 -21.53 3.58
C LYS A 69 36.45 -20.45 4.67
N VAL A 70 35.24 -20.00 4.96
CA VAL A 70 34.96 -19.02 6.01
C VAL A 70 34.62 -19.74 7.31
N SER A 71 35.29 -19.38 8.41
CA SER A 71 34.93 -19.90 9.74
C SER A 71 33.54 -19.38 10.15
N TYR A 72 32.65 -20.27 10.56
CA TYR A 72 31.33 -19.91 11.08
C TYR A 72 31.04 -20.57 12.43
N LYS A 73 30.02 -20.05 13.12
CA LYS A 73 29.44 -20.64 14.33
C LYS A 73 27.93 -20.69 14.21
N LEU A 74 27.34 -21.77 14.68
CA LEU A 74 25.88 -21.96 14.73
C LEU A 74 25.39 -21.69 16.15
N GLU A 75 24.44 -20.77 16.29
CA GLU A 75 23.72 -20.50 17.54
C GLU A 75 22.22 -20.59 17.26
N GLY A 76 21.63 -21.77 17.50
CA GLY A 76 20.23 -22.06 17.17
C GLY A 76 19.96 -21.88 15.67
N ALA A 77 18.95 -21.09 15.32
CA ALA A 77 18.59 -20.74 13.94
C ALA A 77 19.42 -19.57 13.34
N SER A 78 20.58 -19.26 13.93
CA SER A 78 21.45 -18.15 13.50
C SER A 78 22.85 -18.64 13.12
N VAL A 79 23.37 -18.08 12.02
CA VAL A 79 24.73 -18.36 11.53
C VAL A 79 25.59 -17.11 11.77
N LEU A 80 26.70 -17.28 12.49
CA LEU A 80 27.63 -16.21 12.82
C LEU A 80 28.94 -16.37 12.05
N VAL A 81 29.48 -15.27 11.53
CA VAL A 81 30.76 -15.21 10.79
C VAL A 81 31.65 -14.07 11.30
N PRO A 82 32.97 -14.05 11.01
CA PRO A 82 33.84 -12.95 11.37
C PRO A 82 33.28 -11.59 10.91
N ALA A 83 33.30 -10.60 11.80
CA ALA A 83 32.68 -9.28 11.58
C ALA A 83 33.18 -8.56 10.33
N ASN A 84 34.42 -8.84 9.90
CA ASN A 84 35.03 -8.25 8.71
C ASN A 84 34.47 -8.81 7.39
N ASP A 85 33.85 -10.00 7.41
CA ASP A 85 33.38 -10.69 6.21
C ASP A 85 31.85 -10.63 6.03
N VAL A 86 31.10 -10.15 7.03
CA VAL A 86 29.62 -10.16 7.04
C VAL A 86 29.03 -9.50 5.79
N ASP A 87 29.41 -8.26 5.50
CA ASP A 87 28.79 -7.50 4.41
C ASP A 87 29.18 -8.07 3.04
N ARG A 88 30.43 -8.54 2.89
CA ARG A 88 30.90 -9.23 1.68
C ARG A 88 30.11 -10.52 1.45
N LEU A 89 29.94 -11.32 2.50
CA LEU A 89 29.23 -12.60 2.43
C LEU A 89 27.75 -12.41 2.17
N ARG A 90 27.11 -11.37 2.70
CA ARG A 90 25.70 -11.06 2.38
C ARG A 90 25.51 -10.78 0.90
N VAL A 91 26.36 -9.92 0.32
CA VAL A 91 26.28 -9.61 -1.12
C VAL A 91 26.55 -10.85 -1.96
N GLN A 92 27.55 -11.64 -1.59
CA GLN A 92 27.92 -12.85 -2.33
C GLN A 92 26.83 -13.93 -2.26
N LEU A 93 26.28 -14.21 -1.08
CA LEU A 93 25.23 -15.20 -0.88
C LEU A 93 23.91 -14.75 -1.52
N ALA A 94 23.58 -13.46 -1.48
CA ALA A 94 22.42 -12.92 -2.18
C ALA A 94 22.54 -13.08 -3.70
N GLY A 95 23.74 -12.96 -4.27
CA GLY A 95 23.99 -13.20 -5.69
C GLY A 95 23.76 -14.65 -6.13
N GLU A 96 23.82 -15.60 -5.20
CA GLU A 96 23.54 -17.02 -5.43
C GLU A 96 22.13 -17.43 -4.95
N ASN A 97 21.29 -16.47 -4.56
CA ASN A 97 19.94 -16.68 -4.00
C ASN A 97 19.95 -17.57 -2.73
N ILE A 98 20.95 -17.39 -1.87
CA ILE A 98 21.09 -18.08 -0.58
C ILE A 98 20.93 -17.07 0.57
N PRO A 99 20.03 -17.30 1.54
CA PRO A 99 19.14 -18.45 1.68
C PRO A 99 17.97 -18.44 0.68
N SER A 100 17.53 -19.63 0.24
CA SER A 100 16.47 -19.79 -0.76
C SER A 100 15.05 -19.54 -0.22
N GLY A 101 14.88 -19.45 1.10
CA GLY A 101 13.65 -18.99 1.73
C GLY A 101 12.53 -20.02 1.71
N GLY A 102 12.83 -21.27 2.09
CA GLY A 102 11.89 -22.38 2.40
C GLY A 102 10.94 -22.87 1.29
N LYS A 103 10.44 -21.99 0.43
CA LYS A 103 9.39 -22.23 -0.57
C LYS A 103 10.00 -22.20 -1.97
N VAL A 104 9.69 -23.24 -2.74
CA VAL A 104 10.15 -23.42 -4.11
C VAL A 104 9.22 -22.62 -5.04
N GLY A 105 9.73 -21.61 -5.74
CA GLY A 105 9.03 -20.89 -6.80
C GLY A 105 9.45 -21.42 -8.19
N PHE A 106 9.55 -20.52 -9.17
CA PHE A 106 9.96 -20.89 -10.53
C PHE A 106 11.43 -21.31 -10.65
N GLU A 107 12.24 -21.20 -9.59
CA GLU A 107 13.65 -21.63 -9.59
C GLU A 107 13.80 -23.14 -9.80
N ILE A 108 12.72 -23.93 -9.65
CA ILE A 108 12.70 -25.36 -10.01
C ILE A 108 12.92 -25.61 -11.50
N PHE A 109 12.60 -24.64 -12.36
CA PHE A 109 12.73 -24.75 -13.82
C PHE A 109 14.14 -24.38 -14.34
N ASP A 110 14.95 -23.71 -13.54
CA ASP A 110 16.33 -23.36 -13.91
C ASP A 110 17.23 -24.60 -14.05
N LYS A 111 16.82 -25.70 -13.41
CA LYS A 111 17.49 -27.00 -13.52
C LYS A 111 16.88 -27.79 -14.65
N ALA A 112 17.55 -27.81 -15.80
CA ALA A 112 17.13 -28.60 -16.96
C ALA A 112 16.95 -30.09 -16.61
N SER A 113 15.70 -30.56 -16.59
CA SER A 113 15.36 -31.97 -16.42
C SER A 113 15.11 -32.59 -17.79
N PHE A 114 16.12 -33.26 -18.34
CA PHE A 114 15.95 -34.01 -19.58
C PHE A 114 15.04 -35.23 -19.32
N GLY A 115 13.94 -35.33 -20.08
CA GLY A 115 13.00 -36.47 -19.99
C GLY A 115 11.79 -36.27 -19.07
N ALA A 116 11.49 -35.06 -18.63
CA ALA A 116 10.25 -34.78 -17.88
C ALA A 116 9.00 -34.95 -18.77
N SER A 117 7.95 -35.58 -18.23
CA SER A 117 6.64 -35.67 -18.90
C SER A 117 5.85 -34.37 -18.78
N ASP A 118 4.87 -34.16 -19.67
CA ASP A 118 3.96 -33.00 -19.62
C ASP A 118 3.22 -32.91 -18.27
N PHE A 119 2.82 -34.04 -17.71
CA PHE A 119 2.23 -34.11 -16.37
C PHE A 119 3.18 -33.57 -15.29
N THR A 120 4.47 -33.97 -15.35
CA THR A 120 5.49 -33.49 -14.41
C THR A 120 5.71 -31.99 -14.56
N GLN A 121 5.68 -31.47 -15.79
CA GLN A 121 5.77 -30.02 -16.04
C GLN A 121 4.56 -29.27 -15.49
N LYS A 122 3.33 -29.77 -15.68
CA LYS A 122 2.11 -29.18 -15.12
C LYS A 122 2.15 -29.14 -13.59
N VAL A 123 2.56 -30.23 -12.93
CA VAL A 123 2.71 -30.28 -11.46
C VAL A 123 3.79 -29.31 -10.97
N ASN A 124 4.95 -29.25 -11.64
CA ASN A 124 6.00 -28.31 -11.28
C ASN A 124 5.56 -26.85 -11.48
N TYR A 125 4.79 -26.57 -12.53
CA TYR A 125 4.25 -25.24 -12.81
C TYR A 125 3.28 -24.82 -11.70
N GLN A 126 2.35 -25.70 -11.32
CA GLN A 126 1.44 -25.46 -10.20
C GLN A 126 2.20 -25.18 -8.91
N ARG A 127 3.18 -26.01 -8.56
CA ARG A 127 3.97 -25.83 -7.33
C ARG A 127 4.75 -24.52 -7.33
N ALA A 128 5.31 -24.13 -8.47
CA ALA A 128 6.00 -22.87 -8.62
C ALA A 128 5.05 -21.68 -8.45
N LEU A 129 3.86 -21.75 -9.03
CA LEU A 129 2.82 -20.72 -8.92
C LEU A 129 2.32 -20.56 -7.48
N GLU A 130 2.05 -21.67 -6.78
CA GLU A 130 1.71 -21.68 -5.34
C GLU A 130 2.82 -21.05 -4.49
N GLY A 131 4.08 -21.38 -4.79
CA GLY A 131 5.26 -20.83 -4.11
C GLY A 131 5.42 -19.32 -4.30
N GLU A 132 5.28 -18.83 -5.54
CA GLU A 132 5.37 -17.40 -5.87
C GLU A 132 4.21 -16.59 -5.30
N LEU A 133 2.99 -17.12 -5.33
CA LEU A 133 1.84 -16.49 -4.68
C LEU A 133 2.04 -16.41 -3.17
N ALA A 134 2.49 -17.50 -2.55
CA ALA A 134 2.83 -17.52 -1.13
C ALA A 134 3.90 -16.48 -0.78
N ARG A 135 4.95 -16.34 -1.61
CA ARG A 135 6.03 -15.35 -1.42
C ARG A 135 5.50 -13.92 -1.57
N THR A 136 4.68 -13.67 -2.59
CA THR A 136 4.06 -12.36 -2.85
C THR A 136 3.12 -11.95 -1.71
N ILE A 137 2.24 -12.84 -1.25
CA ILE A 137 1.33 -12.56 -0.14
C ILE A 137 2.10 -12.36 1.18
N SER A 138 3.19 -13.11 1.39
CA SER A 138 4.06 -12.93 2.58
C SER A 138 4.83 -11.60 2.58
N SER A 139 4.87 -10.86 1.46
CA SER A 139 5.47 -9.52 1.41
C SER A 139 4.59 -8.43 2.04
N ILE A 140 3.31 -8.73 2.29
CA ILE A 140 2.38 -7.85 3.00
C ILE A 140 2.84 -7.73 4.46
N GLU A 141 2.94 -6.51 4.98
CA GLU A 141 3.53 -6.22 6.30
C GLU A 141 2.91 -7.03 7.45
N GLN A 142 1.58 -7.20 7.42
CA GLN A 142 0.80 -7.91 8.44
C GLN A 142 0.95 -9.43 8.36
N VAL A 143 1.40 -9.96 7.22
CA VAL A 143 1.53 -11.41 6.97
C VAL A 143 2.94 -11.85 7.37
N GLN A 144 3.02 -12.88 8.20
CA GLN A 144 4.27 -13.55 8.56
C GLN A 144 4.63 -14.61 7.52
N SER A 145 3.65 -15.42 7.12
CA SER A 145 3.81 -16.45 6.10
C SER A 145 2.46 -16.80 5.49
N ALA A 146 2.41 -17.05 4.19
CA ALA A 146 1.23 -17.56 3.51
C ALA A 146 1.46 -18.97 2.93
N VAL A 147 0.44 -19.82 2.92
CA VAL A 147 0.42 -21.09 2.17
C VAL A 147 -0.75 -21.00 1.19
N VAL A 148 -0.51 -21.35 -0.07
CA VAL A 148 -1.50 -21.30 -1.14
C VAL A 148 -1.61 -22.69 -1.75
N HIS A 149 -2.83 -23.19 -1.88
CA HIS A 149 -3.12 -24.42 -2.62
C HIS A 149 -4.10 -24.10 -3.74
N ILE A 150 -3.77 -24.54 -4.94
CA ILE A 150 -4.59 -24.35 -6.13
C ILE A 150 -5.07 -25.73 -6.60
N ALA A 151 -6.36 -25.84 -6.91
CA ALA A 151 -6.89 -27.01 -7.61
C ALA A 151 -7.32 -26.56 -9.01
N MET A 152 -6.52 -26.96 -10.00
CA MET A 152 -6.83 -26.74 -11.41
C MET A 152 -7.67 -27.92 -11.94
N PRO A 153 -8.70 -27.65 -12.74
CA PRO A 153 -9.51 -28.68 -13.37
C PRO A 153 -8.71 -29.45 -14.43
N GLU A 154 -9.07 -30.72 -14.67
CA GLU A 154 -8.49 -31.48 -15.79
C GLU A 154 -9.13 -31.07 -17.12
N GLU A 155 -8.31 -30.79 -18.13
CA GLU A 155 -8.77 -30.55 -19.50
C GLU A 155 -9.28 -31.87 -20.11
N SER A 156 -10.60 -32.05 -20.15
CA SER A 156 -11.24 -33.20 -20.80
C SER A 156 -12.14 -32.73 -21.92
N ILE A 157 -11.97 -33.32 -23.12
CA ILE A 157 -12.83 -33.11 -24.29
C ILE A 157 -14.29 -33.57 -24.09
N PHE A 158 -14.57 -34.27 -22.98
CA PHE A 158 -15.89 -34.75 -22.59
C PHE A 158 -16.42 -34.08 -21.31
N ALA A 159 -15.65 -33.20 -20.67
CA ALA A 159 -16.12 -32.47 -19.51
C ALA A 159 -17.01 -31.30 -19.94
N SER A 160 -18.17 -31.19 -19.30
CA SER A 160 -19.02 -30.00 -19.36
C SER A 160 -18.21 -28.76 -18.92
N GLN A 161 -18.54 -27.61 -19.50
CA GLN A 161 -17.77 -26.36 -19.49
C GLN A 161 -17.58 -25.69 -18.11
N ASP A 162 -17.96 -26.35 -17.00
CA ASP A 162 -18.16 -25.75 -15.67
C ASP A 162 -17.17 -26.21 -14.59
N ASN A 163 -15.96 -26.64 -14.96
CA ASN A 163 -14.93 -26.89 -13.94
C ASN A 163 -14.05 -25.64 -13.81
N SER A 164 -14.42 -24.72 -12.92
CA SER A 164 -13.57 -23.58 -12.57
C SER A 164 -12.47 -24.00 -11.60
N ALA A 165 -11.33 -23.32 -11.65
CA ALA A 165 -10.27 -23.54 -10.68
C ALA A 165 -10.73 -23.06 -9.29
N THR A 166 -10.17 -23.66 -8.25
CA THR A 166 -10.41 -23.25 -6.85
C THR A 166 -9.08 -23.04 -6.14
N ALA A 167 -9.07 -22.18 -5.12
CA ALA A 167 -7.88 -21.94 -4.33
C ALA A 167 -8.18 -21.77 -2.84
N SER A 168 -7.24 -22.19 -2.00
CA SER A 168 -7.27 -21.94 -0.57
C SER A 168 -5.97 -21.27 -0.11
N VAL A 169 -6.11 -20.26 0.73
CA VAL A 169 -5.02 -19.45 1.24
C VAL A 169 -5.07 -19.48 2.76
N LEU A 170 -4.00 -19.99 3.37
CA LEU A 170 -3.79 -19.95 4.81
C LEU A 170 -2.79 -18.85 5.14
N LEU A 171 -3.17 -17.93 6.02
CA LEU A 171 -2.37 -16.79 6.42
C LEU A 171 -1.94 -16.91 7.89
N SER A 172 -0.65 -17.01 8.13
CA SER A 172 -0.08 -16.76 9.46
C SER A 172 0.19 -15.27 9.59
N LEU A 173 -0.55 -14.59 10.46
CA LEU A 173 -0.40 -13.17 10.73
C LEU A 173 0.67 -12.94 11.80
N ARG A 174 1.33 -11.77 11.75
CA ARG A 174 2.26 -11.36 12.82
C ARG A 174 1.47 -11.13 14.11
N GLY A 175 2.10 -11.39 15.27
CA GLY A 175 1.42 -11.41 16.57
C GLY A 175 0.52 -10.18 16.82
N GLY A 176 -0.79 -10.42 16.93
CA GLY A 176 -1.81 -9.39 17.18
C GLY A 176 -2.20 -8.53 15.98
N ALA A 177 -1.66 -8.80 14.78
CA ALA A 177 -2.05 -8.11 13.56
C ALA A 177 -3.38 -8.68 13.01
N THR A 178 -4.23 -7.81 12.50
CA THR A 178 -5.47 -8.16 11.79
C THR A 178 -5.41 -7.59 10.38
N LEU A 179 -5.94 -8.32 9.41
CA LEU A 179 -6.11 -7.81 8.04
C LEU A 179 -7.42 -7.04 7.93
N ASP A 180 -7.39 -5.92 7.22
CA ASP A 180 -8.61 -5.19 6.87
C ASP A 180 -9.34 -5.86 5.67
N LYS A 181 -10.62 -5.51 5.47
CA LYS A 181 -11.41 -6.07 4.36
C LYS A 181 -10.79 -5.79 2.99
N SER A 182 -10.15 -4.63 2.80
CA SER A 182 -9.52 -4.26 1.52
C SER A 182 -8.26 -5.09 1.22
N GLN A 183 -7.48 -5.43 2.24
CA GLN A 183 -6.30 -6.28 2.15
C GLN A 183 -6.72 -7.72 1.82
N VAL A 184 -7.76 -8.23 2.48
CA VAL A 184 -8.32 -9.56 2.17
C VAL A 184 -8.86 -9.60 0.74
N GLN A 185 -9.58 -8.57 0.29
CA GLN A 185 -10.03 -8.46 -1.11
C GLN A 185 -8.85 -8.34 -2.09
N GLY A 186 -7.80 -7.63 -1.72
CA GLY A 186 -6.56 -7.52 -2.50
C GLY A 186 -5.90 -8.88 -2.69
N ILE A 187 -5.76 -9.66 -1.61
CA ILE A 187 -5.21 -11.03 -1.64
C ILE A 187 -6.10 -11.92 -2.52
N ARG A 188 -7.42 -11.89 -2.33
CA ARG A 188 -8.39 -12.64 -3.14
C ARG A 188 -8.23 -12.36 -4.63
N ASN A 189 -8.23 -11.08 -5.01
CA ASN A 189 -8.14 -10.66 -6.41
C ASN A 189 -6.75 -10.96 -7.01
N LEU A 190 -5.69 -10.91 -6.20
CA LEU A 190 -4.35 -11.29 -6.63
C LEU A 190 -4.30 -12.77 -7.01
N VAL A 191 -4.82 -13.65 -6.15
CA VAL A 191 -4.86 -15.10 -6.40
C VAL A 191 -5.76 -15.41 -7.59
N ALA A 192 -6.98 -14.86 -7.64
CA ALA A 192 -7.92 -15.08 -8.73
C ALA A 192 -7.37 -14.68 -10.10
N ARG A 193 -6.64 -13.56 -10.17
CA ARG A 193 -6.04 -13.09 -11.43
C ARG A 193 -4.75 -13.80 -11.81
N ALA A 194 -4.10 -14.49 -10.87
CA ALA A 194 -2.86 -15.21 -11.12
C ALA A 194 -3.09 -16.64 -11.63
N VAL A 195 -4.30 -17.18 -11.46
CA VAL A 195 -4.67 -18.54 -11.87
C VAL A 195 -5.70 -18.46 -12.99
N GLU A 196 -5.46 -19.18 -14.08
CA GLU A 196 -6.41 -19.24 -15.18
C GLU A 196 -7.70 -19.96 -14.76
N GLY A 197 -8.85 -19.38 -15.10
CA GLY A 197 -10.17 -19.96 -14.79
C GLY A 197 -10.53 -19.96 -13.30
N LEU A 198 -9.85 -19.17 -12.46
CA LEU A 198 -10.17 -19.02 -11.04
C LEU A 198 -11.00 -17.75 -10.80
N ASP A 199 -12.28 -17.94 -10.46
CA ASP A 199 -13.13 -16.83 -10.05
C ASP A 199 -12.80 -16.36 -8.62
N PRO A 200 -12.91 -15.06 -8.30
CA PRO A 200 -12.65 -14.55 -6.94
C PRO A 200 -13.52 -15.18 -5.86
N GLU A 201 -14.70 -15.68 -6.23
CA GLU A 201 -15.65 -16.33 -5.33
C GLU A 201 -15.19 -17.73 -4.91
N ASN A 202 -14.34 -18.38 -5.73
CA ASN A 202 -13.77 -19.71 -5.51
C ASN A 202 -12.45 -19.71 -4.73
N VAL A 203 -12.12 -18.58 -4.09
CA VAL A 203 -10.94 -18.42 -3.24
C VAL A 203 -11.39 -18.40 -1.79
N SER A 204 -10.84 -19.29 -0.96
CA SER A 204 -11.04 -19.27 0.50
C SER A 204 -9.79 -18.74 1.19
N ILE A 205 -9.96 -17.81 2.14
CA ILE A 205 -8.87 -17.22 2.91
C ILE A 205 -9.14 -17.42 4.40
N VAL A 206 -8.20 -18.06 5.08
CA VAL A 206 -8.30 -18.43 6.50
C VAL A 206 -7.04 -17.94 7.23
N ASP A 207 -7.19 -17.51 8.48
CA ASP A 207 -6.05 -17.16 9.33
C ASP A 207 -5.45 -18.38 10.06
N GLY A 208 -4.32 -18.18 10.74
CA GLY A 208 -3.61 -19.22 11.49
C GLY A 208 -4.35 -19.75 12.73
N GLU A 209 -5.43 -19.08 13.16
CA GLU A 209 -6.30 -19.51 14.27
C GLU A 209 -7.51 -20.31 13.77
N GLY A 210 -7.69 -20.41 12.45
CA GLY A 210 -8.79 -21.11 11.81
C GLY A 210 -10.03 -20.24 11.57
N ASN A 211 -9.94 -18.92 11.73
CA ASN A 211 -11.04 -18.01 11.41
C ASN A 211 -11.08 -17.74 9.90
N PRO A 212 -12.23 -17.90 9.23
CA PRO A 212 -12.37 -17.51 7.84
C PRO A 212 -12.33 -15.98 7.73
N LEU A 213 -11.33 -15.46 7.02
CA LEU A 213 -11.25 -14.04 6.64
C LEU A 213 -12.09 -13.77 5.40
N PHE A 214 -12.21 -14.77 4.53
CA PHE A 214 -13.12 -14.78 3.39
C PHE A 214 -13.49 -16.24 3.09
N ALA A 215 -14.77 -16.59 3.19
CA ALA A 215 -15.26 -17.96 3.06
C ALA A 215 -15.84 -18.30 1.67
N GLY A 216 -15.61 -17.47 0.64
CA GLY A 216 -16.35 -17.58 -0.63
C GLY A 216 -17.82 -17.18 -0.44
N GLU A 217 -18.70 -17.60 -1.38
CA GLU A 217 -20.17 -17.44 -1.26
C GLU A 217 -20.75 -18.31 -0.13
N ASP A 218 -20.42 -18.02 1.12
CA ASP A 218 -21.18 -18.52 2.27
C ASP A 218 -22.36 -17.56 2.53
N GLY A 219 -23.59 -18.07 2.41
CA GLY A 219 -24.82 -17.27 2.55
C GLY A 219 -24.93 -16.50 3.88
N ALA A 220 -24.25 -16.96 4.93
CA ALA A 220 -24.15 -16.26 6.21
C ALA A 220 -23.23 -15.01 6.15
N SER A 221 -22.11 -15.08 5.42
CA SER A 221 -21.21 -13.94 5.21
C SER A 221 -21.89 -12.88 4.34
N LEU A 222 -22.60 -13.30 3.29
CA LEU A 222 -23.38 -12.40 2.44
C LEU A 222 -24.49 -11.69 3.24
N ALA A 223 -25.18 -12.39 4.15
CA ALA A 223 -26.18 -11.77 5.01
C ALA A 223 -25.58 -10.71 5.97
N ALA A 224 -24.41 -10.99 6.55
CA ALA A 224 -23.71 -10.04 7.41
C ALA A 224 -23.24 -8.79 6.64
N ASP A 225 -22.69 -8.97 5.44
CA ASP A 225 -22.27 -7.85 4.59
C ASP A 225 -23.47 -7.02 4.09
N ARG A 226 -24.61 -7.66 3.77
CA ARG A 226 -25.86 -6.97 3.42
C ARG A 226 -26.38 -6.11 4.58
N LEU A 227 -26.35 -6.64 5.80
CA LEU A 227 -26.73 -5.89 7.00
C LEU A 227 -25.78 -4.72 7.27
N GLN A 228 -24.48 -4.93 7.14
CA GLN A 228 -23.49 -3.87 7.34
C GLN A 228 -23.64 -2.76 6.30
N THR A 229 -23.90 -3.11 5.03
CA THR A 229 -24.16 -2.16 3.95
C THR A 229 -25.42 -1.36 4.23
N THR A 230 -26.51 -2.00 4.66
CA THR A 230 -27.74 -1.30 5.02
C THR A 230 -27.50 -0.29 6.13
N ARG A 231 -26.78 -0.69 7.20
CA ARG A 231 -26.43 0.19 8.32
C ARG A 231 -25.55 1.38 7.92
N SER A 232 -24.65 1.21 6.95
CA SER A 232 -23.79 2.32 6.51
C SER A 232 -24.58 3.37 5.72
N TYR A 233 -25.52 2.94 4.87
CA TYR A 233 -26.46 3.84 4.20
C TYR A 233 -27.41 4.54 5.18
N GLU A 234 -27.94 3.81 6.16
CA GLU A 234 -28.76 4.39 7.23
C GLU A 234 -27.97 5.44 8.01
N SER A 235 -26.75 5.12 8.46
CA SER A 235 -25.90 6.06 9.20
C SER A 235 -25.54 7.31 8.39
N TYR A 236 -25.29 7.14 7.09
CA TYR A 236 -25.03 8.26 6.18
C TYR A 236 -26.26 9.17 6.05
N MET A 237 -27.44 8.59 5.85
CA MET A 237 -28.69 9.35 5.74
C MET A 237 -29.05 10.02 7.08
N GLU A 238 -28.89 9.31 8.20
CA GLU A 238 -29.05 9.85 9.55
C GLU A 238 -28.16 11.07 9.75
N ALA A 239 -26.87 10.98 9.42
CA ALA A 239 -25.94 12.10 9.56
C ALA A 239 -26.33 13.31 8.69
N SER A 240 -26.74 13.06 7.44
CA SER A 240 -27.19 14.10 6.51
C SER A 240 -28.44 14.83 7.03
N LEU A 241 -29.46 14.07 7.42
CA LEU A 241 -30.71 14.62 7.96
C LEU A 241 -30.51 15.30 9.32
N GLN A 242 -29.67 14.73 10.18
CA GLN A 242 -29.29 15.33 11.45
C GLN A 242 -28.61 16.69 11.26
N GLN A 243 -27.76 16.83 10.24
CA GLN A 243 -27.12 18.10 9.92
C GLN A 243 -28.13 19.17 9.49
N VAL A 244 -29.14 18.79 8.70
CA VAL A 244 -30.24 19.69 8.32
C VAL A 244 -31.06 20.07 9.55
N LEU A 245 -31.44 19.09 10.37
CA LEU A 245 -32.21 19.29 11.59
C LEU A 245 -31.49 20.25 12.56
N ASN A 246 -30.20 20.01 12.83
CA ASN A 246 -29.40 20.82 13.75
C ASN A 246 -29.31 22.31 13.35
N ARG A 247 -29.42 22.65 12.06
CA ARG A 247 -29.41 24.04 11.61
C ARG A 247 -30.72 24.78 11.95
N VAL A 248 -31.81 24.05 12.10
CA VAL A 248 -33.13 24.61 12.38
C VAL A 248 -33.42 24.58 13.88
N VAL A 249 -33.21 23.43 14.53
CA VAL A 249 -33.58 23.25 15.95
C VAL A 249 -32.43 23.52 16.92
N GLY A 250 -31.18 23.56 16.44
CA GLY A 250 -29.99 23.67 17.27
C GLY A 250 -29.37 22.31 17.63
N ASN A 251 -28.08 22.32 17.97
CA ASN A 251 -27.35 21.09 18.27
C ASN A 251 -27.91 20.42 19.54
N GLY A 252 -28.13 19.11 19.48
CA GLY A 252 -28.62 18.31 20.61
C GLY A 252 -30.13 18.42 20.88
N LYS A 253 -30.88 19.21 20.10
CA LYS A 253 -32.34 19.41 20.27
C LYS A 253 -33.20 18.56 19.34
N GLY A 254 -32.59 17.67 18.58
CA GLY A 254 -33.31 16.74 17.73
C GLY A 254 -32.48 15.51 17.44
N VAL A 255 -33.15 14.38 17.21
CA VAL A 255 -32.54 13.10 16.87
C VAL A 255 -33.27 12.52 15.66
N VAL A 256 -32.52 12.14 14.64
CA VAL A 256 -33.05 11.44 13.47
C VAL A 256 -32.65 9.98 13.51
N LYS A 257 -33.62 9.09 13.25
CA LYS A 257 -33.40 7.68 12.95
C LYS A 257 -33.99 7.31 11.61
N VAL A 258 -33.20 6.57 10.84
CA VAL A 258 -33.56 6.14 9.49
C VAL A 258 -33.46 4.62 9.44
N ASN A 259 -34.50 3.98 8.93
CA ASN A 259 -34.51 2.57 8.58
C ASN A 259 -34.69 2.46 7.07
N LEU A 260 -33.83 1.69 6.41
CA LEU A 260 -33.83 1.50 4.97
C LEU A 260 -34.05 0.03 4.60
N GLU A 261 -34.92 -0.18 3.63
CA GLU A 261 -35.04 -1.44 2.92
C GLU A 261 -34.35 -1.30 1.55
N LEU A 262 -33.35 -2.14 1.30
CA LEU A 262 -32.50 -2.11 0.11
C LEU A 262 -32.65 -3.42 -0.68
N ASP A 263 -32.88 -3.30 -1.98
CA ASP A 263 -32.65 -4.41 -2.92
C ASP A 263 -31.16 -4.45 -3.28
N LEU A 264 -30.47 -5.42 -2.69
CA LEU A 264 -29.03 -5.67 -2.88
C LEU A 264 -28.76 -6.75 -3.93
N ALA A 265 -29.79 -7.19 -4.67
CA ALA A 265 -29.60 -8.10 -5.79
C ALA A 265 -29.10 -7.33 -7.03
N SER A 266 -28.07 -7.85 -7.68
CA SER A 266 -27.70 -7.44 -9.03
C SER A 266 -28.51 -8.28 -10.02
N ARG A 267 -29.15 -7.64 -11.00
CA ARG A 267 -29.92 -8.35 -12.04
C ARG A 267 -29.44 -7.95 -13.42
N THR A 268 -29.08 -8.94 -14.22
CA THR A 268 -28.80 -8.74 -15.64
C THR A 268 -29.99 -9.27 -16.44
N THR A 269 -30.70 -8.37 -17.11
CA THR A 269 -31.83 -8.71 -17.97
C THR A 269 -31.38 -8.62 -19.42
N GLN A 270 -31.39 -9.74 -20.12
CA GLN A 270 -31.18 -9.79 -21.56
C GLN A 270 -32.53 -9.83 -22.27
N THR A 271 -32.84 -8.79 -23.03
CA THR A 271 -34.04 -8.73 -23.87
C THR A 271 -33.64 -8.88 -25.34
N GLU A 272 -34.16 -9.91 -25.99
CA GLU A 272 -34.02 -10.10 -27.42
C GLU A 272 -35.31 -9.71 -28.14
N LYS A 273 -35.25 -8.64 -28.94
CA LYS A 273 -36.36 -8.18 -29.75
C LYS A 273 -36.10 -8.48 -31.22
N TYR A 274 -37.00 -9.23 -31.83
CA TYR A 274 -37.02 -9.46 -33.27
C TYR A 274 -37.97 -8.46 -33.93
N THR A 275 -37.47 -7.62 -34.83
CA THR A 275 -38.33 -6.79 -35.68
C THR A 275 -38.35 -7.38 -37.10
N PRO A 276 -39.55 -7.60 -37.67
CA PRO A 276 -39.66 -8.09 -39.04
C PRO A 276 -38.91 -7.16 -39.98
N ALA A 277 -38.14 -7.73 -40.91
CA ALA A 277 -37.63 -6.95 -42.03
C ALA A 277 -38.83 -6.48 -42.87
N SER A 278 -38.96 -5.18 -43.10
CA SER A 278 -39.96 -4.65 -44.03
C SER A 278 -39.67 -5.14 -45.45
N GLU A 279 -40.70 -5.32 -46.29
CA GLU A 279 -40.49 -5.50 -47.75
C GLU A 279 -39.57 -4.39 -48.27
N GLY A 280 -38.35 -4.74 -48.68
CA GLY A 280 -37.28 -3.79 -49.03
C GLY A 280 -36.06 -3.76 -48.09
N GLY A 281 -36.03 -4.59 -47.04
CA GLY A 281 -34.81 -4.86 -46.24
C GLY A 281 -33.74 -5.60 -47.05
N LEU A 282 -32.53 -5.74 -46.49
CA LEU A 282 -31.47 -6.52 -47.16
C LEU A 282 -31.86 -8.02 -47.12
N PRO A 283 -32.02 -8.71 -48.27
CA PRO A 283 -32.38 -10.13 -48.26
C PRO A 283 -31.18 -10.99 -47.83
N SER A 284 -31.42 -11.99 -46.98
CA SER A 284 -30.38 -12.94 -46.59
C SER A 284 -30.13 -14.00 -47.66
N SER A 285 -31.16 -14.32 -48.44
CA SER A 285 -31.06 -15.17 -49.63
C SER A 285 -32.08 -14.74 -50.68
N GLN A 286 -31.67 -14.76 -51.94
CA GLN A 286 -32.53 -14.49 -53.08
C GLN A 286 -32.27 -15.56 -54.15
N GLU A 287 -33.30 -16.32 -54.48
CA GLU A 287 -33.28 -17.28 -55.57
C GLU A 287 -34.22 -16.80 -56.67
N THR A 288 -33.70 -16.64 -57.89
CA THR A 288 -34.50 -16.27 -59.06
C THR A 288 -34.28 -17.31 -60.13
N SER A 289 -35.35 -18.04 -60.45
CA SER A 289 -35.38 -18.99 -61.55
C SER A 289 -36.15 -18.36 -62.72
N GLU A 290 -35.49 -18.25 -63.86
CA GLU A 290 -36.08 -17.71 -65.08
C GLU A 290 -35.95 -18.72 -66.22
N GLU A 291 -37.09 -19.24 -66.67
CA GLU A 291 -37.20 -20.09 -67.84
C GLU A 291 -37.72 -19.25 -69.00
N VAL A 292 -36.89 -19.03 -70.02
CA VAL A 292 -37.29 -18.38 -71.27
C VAL A 292 -37.15 -19.38 -72.41
N TYR A 293 -38.26 -19.70 -73.06
CA TYR A 293 -38.28 -20.51 -74.26
C TYR A 293 -38.61 -19.62 -75.46
N ASN A 294 -37.62 -19.41 -76.33
CA ASN A 294 -37.77 -18.72 -77.61
C ASN A 294 -37.57 -19.72 -78.74
N ASN A 295 -38.64 -20.05 -79.46
CA ASN A 295 -38.55 -20.88 -80.65
C ASN A 295 -38.06 -20.02 -81.82
N GLY A 296 -36.74 -19.93 -81.99
CA GLY A 296 -36.12 -19.21 -83.11
C GLY A 296 -36.33 -19.95 -84.42
N ALA A 297 -37.16 -19.41 -85.30
CA ALA A 297 -37.35 -19.89 -86.67
C ALA A 297 -36.04 -19.76 -87.48
N GLY A 298 -35.25 -20.83 -87.49
CA GLY A 298 -34.13 -21.00 -88.43
C GLY A 298 -34.66 -21.30 -89.83
N THR A 299 -34.58 -20.33 -90.74
CA THR A 299 -34.94 -20.46 -92.15
C THR A 299 -34.00 -21.45 -92.85
N ALA A 300 -34.42 -22.70 -93.03
CA ALA A 300 -33.71 -23.68 -93.86
C ALA A 300 -34.15 -23.52 -95.33
N THR A 301 -33.36 -22.80 -96.14
CA THR A 301 -33.53 -22.69 -97.60
C THR A 301 -32.81 -23.84 -98.33
N GLY A 302 -33.58 -24.70 -99.00
CA GLY A 302 -33.08 -25.66 -99.98
C GLY A 302 -34.16 -26.61 -100.49
N THR A 303 -34.56 -26.46 -101.76
CA THR A 303 -35.60 -27.27 -102.44
C THR A 303 -34.97 -28.16 -103.52
N PRO A 304 -35.27 -29.47 -103.52
CA PRO A 304 -35.40 -30.15 -104.83
C PRO A 304 -36.44 -31.30 -104.86
N GLY A 305 -37.32 -31.29 -105.87
CA GLY A 305 -37.94 -32.54 -106.37
C GLY A 305 -39.42 -32.51 -106.77
N THR A 306 -39.68 -32.11 -108.02
CA THR A 306 -40.88 -32.41 -108.86
C THR A 306 -42.21 -31.72 -108.52
N GLY A 307 -42.90 -31.26 -109.57
CA GLY A 307 -44.09 -30.43 -109.47
C GLY A 307 -45.33 -31.02 -110.11
N SER A 308 -46.47 -30.32 -109.93
CA SER A 308 -47.42 -29.95 -110.99
C SER A 308 -48.74 -29.47 -110.36
N ASN A 309 -49.11 -28.24 -110.70
CA ASN A 309 -50.45 -27.85 -111.11
C ASN A 309 -51.64 -28.33 -110.25
N ILE A 310 -52.00 -27.54 -109.24
CA ILE A 310 -53.37 -27.50 -108.70
C ILE A 310 -53.77 -26.01 -108.62
N PRO A 311 -54.93 -25.61 -109.17
CA PRO A 311 -55.36 -24.21 -109.18
C PRO A 311 -55.60 -23.65 -107.78
N ASP A 312 -55.36 -22.35 -107.67
CA ASP A 312 -55.58 -21.44 -106.55
C ASP A 312 -56.75 -21.84 -105.64
N TYR A 313 -56.42 -22.15 -104.38
CA TYR A 313 -57.31 -21.91 -103.26
C TYR A 313 -56.57 -20.95 -102.32
N THR A 314 -57.24 -19.85 -102.02
CA THR A 314 -56.79 -18.77 -101.17
C THR A 314 -56.39 -19.28 -99.79
N THR A 315 -55.23 -18.78 -99.36
CA THR A 315 -54.48 -19.06 -98.16
C THR A 315 -55.24 -18.81 -96.85
N VAL A 316 -55.03 -19.70 -95.87
CA VAL A 316 -54.74 -19.28 -94.49
C VAL A 316 -53.60 -20.17 -93.99
N THR A 317 -52.40 -19.63 -94.04
CA THR A 317 -51.24 -20.12 -93.31
C THR A 317 -51.66 -20.36 -91.86
N PRO A 318 -51.51 -21.56 -91.27
CA PRO A 318 -51.51 -21.66 -89.81
C PRO A 318 -50.35 -20.79 -89.35
N GLY A 319 -50.67 -19.64 -88.77
CA GLY A 319 -49.68 -18.79 -88.14
C GLY A 319 -48.86 -19.68 -87.23
N SER A 320 -47.55 -19.71 -87.47
CA SER A 320 -46.59 -20.23 -86.50
C SER A 320 -46.76 -19.37 -85.25
N GLU A 321 -47.65 -19.77 -84.35
CA GLU A 321 -47.69 -19.25 -83.00
C GLU A 321 -46.34 -19.62 -82.39
N ASN A 322 -45.42 -18.67 -82.47
CA ASN A 322 -44.23 -18.66 -81.65
C ASN A 322 -44.73 -18.51 -80.22
N ALA A 323 -45.02 -19.64 -79.56
CA ALA A 323 -45.34 -19.68 -78.14
C ALA A 323 -44.07 -19.33 -77.37
N ALA A 324 -43.82 -18.04 -77.21
CA ALA A 324 -42.81 -17.52 -76.30
C ALA A 324 -43.33 -17.78 -74.88
N TYR A 325 -42.63 -18.64 -74.15
CA TYR A 325 -42.94 -18.93 -72.75
C TYR A 325 -41.86 -18.28 -71.88
N SER A 326 -42.29 -17.45 -70.93
CA SER A 326 -41.43 -16.95 -69.86
C SER A 326 -42.05 -17.28 -68.52
N LYS A 327 -41.37 -18.07 -67.69
CA LYS A 327 -41.70 -18.25 -66.27
C LYS A 327 -40.58 -17.65 -65.45
N ARG A 328 -40.94 -16.71 -64.57
CA ARG A 328 -40.03 -16.15 -63.56
C ARG A 328 -40.58 -16.49 -62.18
N GLU A 329 -39.80 -17.21 -61.41
CA GLU A 329 -40.06 -17.56 -60.02
C GLU A 329 -38.99 -16.89 -59.16
N SER A 330 -39.41 -16.09 -58.18
CA SER A 330 -38.50 -15.37 -57.28
C SER A 330 -38.87 -15.66 -55.84
N SER A 331 -37.92 -16.21 -55.10
CA SER A 331 -38.02 -16.43 -53.66
C SER A 331 -37.01 -15.54 -52.96
N VAL A 332 -37.48 -14.72 -52.03
CA VAL A 332 -36.64 -13.79 -51.26
C VAL A 332 -36.84 -14.07 -49.79
N THR A 333 -35.78 -14.48 -49.10
CA THR A 333 -35.76 -14.70 -47.66
C THR A 333 -35.16 -13.48 -46.98
N TYR A 334 -35.86 -12.94 -46.00
CA TYR A 334 -35.34 -11.87 -45.14
C TYR A 334 -35.05 -12.43 -43.75
N GLU A 335 -33.89 -12.10 -43.21
CA GLU A 335 -33.60 -12.32 -41.79
C GLU A 335 -34.25 -11.21 -40.95
N ASN A 336 -34.86 -11.59 -39.83
CA ASN A 336 -35.40 -10.61 -38.89
C ASN A 336 -34.25 -9.84 -38.25
N ASN A 337 -34.43 -8.53 -38.05
CA ASN A 337 -33.49 -7.76 -37.26
C ASN A 337 -33.53 -8.26 -35.82
N ARG A 338 -32.36 -8.55 -35.23
CA ARG A 338 -32.21 -8.93 -33.83
C ARG A 338 -31.60 -7.77 -33.06
N THR A 339 -32.37 -7.19 -32.14
CA THR A 339 -31.85 -6.23 -31.16
C THR A 339 -31.68 -6.98 -29.84
N VAL A 340 -30.44 -7.15 -29.40
CA VAL A 340 -30.10 -7.66 -28.07
C VAL A 340 -29.83 -6.46 -27.18
N THR A 341 -30.65 -6.29 -26.15
CA THR A 341 -30.45 -5.28 -25.11
C THR A 341 -30.10 -5.99 -23.81
N GLU A 342 -28.90 -5.75 -23.32
CA GLU A 342 -28.45 -6.22 -22.02
C GLU A 342 -28.51 -5.03 -21.05
N GLU A 343 -29.37 -5.14 -20.04
CA GLU A 343 -29.52 -4.14 -18.99
C GLU A 343 -29.07 -4.76 -17.67
N THR A 344 -28.06 -4.16 -17.05
CA THR A 344 -27.56 -4.59 -15.73
C THR A 344 -28.04 -3.58 -14.68
N GLU A 345 -28.92 -4.02 -13.80
CA GLU A 345 -29.36 -3.24 -12.64
C GLU A 345 -28.34 -3.41 -11.50
N PRO A 346 -27.65 -2.33 -11.08
CA PRO A 346 -26.71 -2.40 -9.97
C PRO A 346 -27.43 -2.61 -8.63
N PRO A 347 -26.79 -3.28 -7.66
CA PRO A 347 -27.36 -3.45 -6.32
C PRO A 347 -27.40 -2.12 -5.55
N GLY A 348 -28.34 -1.98 -4.62
CA GLY A 348 -28.46 -0.82 -3.73
C GLY A 348 -29.68 0.07 -3.98
N LYS A 349 -30.68 -0.43 -4.70
CA LYS A 349 -31.94 0.30 -4.91
C LYS A 349 -32.74 0.35 -3.60
N ILE A 350 -33.13 1.55 -3.18
CA ILE A 350 -34.00 1.73 -2.01
C ILE A 350 -35.42 1.26 -2.39
N THR A 351 -35.94 0.26 -1.69
CA THR A 351 -37.31 -0.27 -1.84
C THR A 351 -38.27 0.25 -0.79
N GLY A 352 -37.76 0.76 0.33
CA GLY A 352 -38.56 1.40 1.36
C GLY A 352 -37.69 2.23 2.31
N MET A 353 -38.27 3.30 2.85
CA MET A 353 -37.60 4.16 3.82
C MET A 353 -38.57 4.61 4.91
N SER A 354 -38.14 4.47 6.16
CA SER A 354 -38.88 4.94 7.34
C SER A 354 -38.00 5.88 8.16
N ILE A 355 -38.48 7.10 8.37
CA ILE A 355 -37.74 8.15 9.07
C ILE A 355 -38.51 8.54 10.33
N ALA A 356 -37.85 8.43 11.49
CA ALA A 356 -38.35 8.90 12.76
C ALA A 356 -37.52 10.10 13.21
N VAL A 357 -38.19 11.21 13.49
CA VAL A 357 -37.58 12.45 13.95
C VAL A 357 -38.17 12.79 15.31
N LEU A 358 -37.30 12.90 16.30
CA LEU A 358 -37.66 13.37 17.63
C LEU A 358 -37.09 14.76 17.81
N VAL A 359 -37.89 15.68 18.31
CA VAL A 359 -37.51 17.08 18.57
C VAL A 359 -37.82 17.40 20.02
N ASP A 360 -36.94 18.17 20.67
CA ASP A 360 -37.14 18.60 22.04
C ASP A 360 -38.37 19.53 22.18
N GLU A 361 -39.01 19.53 23.36
CA GLU A 361 -40.19 20.38 23.65
C GLU A 361 -39.88 21.89 23.60
N SER A 362 -38.60 22.28 23.71
CA SER A 362 -38.20 23.70 23.57
C SER A 362 -38.32 24.27 22.15
N VAL A 363 -38.72 23.46 21.16
CA VAL A 363 -38.89 23.87 19.76
C VAL A 363 -40.35 24.14 19.46
N ASP A 364 -40.63 25.27 18.79
CA ASP A 364 -42.00 25.67 18.45
C ASP A 364 -42.70 24.65 17.53
N THR A 365 -43.92 24.27 17.92
CA THR A 365 -44.71 23.22 17.26
C THR A 365 -45.08 23.59 15.82
N ASN A 366 -45.20 24.87 15.48
CA ASN A 366 -45.46 25.29 14.09
C ASN A 366 -44.24 25.07 13.18
N SER A 367 -43.03 25.07 13.75
CA SER A 367 -41.80 24.77 13.00
C SER A 367 -41.67 23.28 12.68
N VAL A 368 -42.37 22.41 13.43
CA VAL A 368 -42.32 20.95 13.28
C VAL A 368 -42.96 20.47 11.96
N TYR A 369 -44.07 21.08 11.53
CA TYR A 369 -44.70 20.74 10.24
C TYR A 369 -43.86 21.18 9.03
N ALA A 370 -43.30 22.39 9.08
CA ALA A 370 -42.40 22.88 8.03
C ALA A 370 -41.10 22.05 7.97
N LEU A 371 -40.62 21.59 9.13
CA LEU A 371 -39.49 20.66 9.23
C LEU A 371 -39.79 19.32 8.57
N GLN A 372 -40.99 18.78 8.74
CA GLN A 372 -41.39 17.52 8.12
C GLN A 372 -41.29 17.61 6.59
N GLU A 373 -41.81 18.67 5.97
CA GLU A 373 -41.75 18.84 4.51
C GLU A 373 -40.31 19.04 4.00
N ALA A 374 -39.51 19.83 4.72
CA ALA A 374 -38.10 20.06 4.37
C ALA A 374 -37.24 18.79 4.49
N LEU A 375 -37.43 18.03 5.58
CA LEU A 375 -36.76 16.74 5.78
C LEU A 375 -37.24 15.72 4.76
N ALA A 376 -38.52 15.79 4.37
CA ALA A 376 -39.05 14.88 3.39
C ALA A 376 -38.45 15.09 2.00
N ALA A 377 -38.34 16.35 1.58
CA ALA A 377 -37.65 16.73 0.35
C ALA A 377 -36.16 16.39 0.39
N ALA A 378 -35.48 16.61 1.53
CA ALA A 378 -34.06 16.32 1.69
C ALA A 378 -33.74 14.83 1.66
N ALA A 379 -34.63 13.98 2.20
CA ALA A 379 -34.49 12.53 2.17
C ALA A 379 -34.89 11.91 0.82
N GLY A 380 -35.63 12.64 -0.02
CA GLY A 380 -36.15 12.12 -1.28
C GLY A 380 -37.17 11.01 -1.08
N LEU A 381 -38.10 11.17 -0.13
CA LEU A 381 -39.16 10.18 0.07
C LEU A 381 -40.06 10.11 -1.16
N ASP A 382 -40.43 8.89 -1.54
CA ASP A 382 -41.40 8.62 -2.59
C ASP A 382 -42.60 7.89 -1.98
N GLU A 383 -43.77 8.53 -1.99
CA GLU A 383 -45.03 7.93 -1.51
C GLU A 383 -45.39 6.65 -2.28
N ARG A 384 -44.98 6.54 -3.55
CA ARG A 384 -45.22 5.34 -4.38
C ARG A 384 -44.36 4.17 -3.95
N ARG A 385 -43.22 4.43 -3.31
CA ARG A 385 -42.32 3.43 -2.73
C ARG A 385 -42.83 2.93 -1.36
N GLY A 386 -43.79 3.63 -0.74
CA GLY A 386 -44.30 3.30 0.60
C GLY A 386 -43.50 3.94 1.73
N ASP A 387 -42.74 5.00 1.41
CA ASP A 387 -41.90 5.69 2.38
C ASP A 387 -42.72 6.45 3.43
N THR A 388 -42.22 6.51 4.67
CA THR A 388 -42.91 7.19 5.78
C THR A 388 -41.96 8.09 6.58
N ILE A 389 -42.49 9.23 7.04
CA ILE A 389 -41.81 10.14 7.96
C ILE A 389 -42.72 10.48 9.15
N THR A 390 -42.21 10.31 10.36
CA THR A 390 -42.90 10.67 11.60
C THR A 390 -42.06 11.65 12.39
N VAL A 391 -42.66 12.78 12.77
CA VAL A 391 -42.01 13.79 13.61
C VAL A 391 -42.79 13.91 14.91
N GLN A 392 -42.12 13.75 16.05
CA GLN A 392 -42.72 13.92 17.37
C GLN A 392 -41.89 14.86 18.25
N SER A 393 -42.58 15.61 19.10
CA SER A 393 -41.96 16.43 20.13
C SER A 393 -42.02 15.70 21.47
N VAL A 394 -40.86 15.48 22.10
CA VAL A 394 -40.73 14.84 23.41
C VAL A 394 -39.64 15.53 24.23
N PRO A 395 -39.77 15.64 25.57
CA PRO A 395 -38.75 16.26 26.40
C PRO A 395 -37.51 15.36 26.48
N PHE A 396 -36.33 15.90 26.17
CA PHE A 396 -35.07 15.16 26.22
C PHE A 396 -34.42 15.23 27.61
N ASP A 397 -33.71 14.16 28.01
CA ASP A 397 -32.91 14.14 29.25
C ASP A 397 -31.53 14.78 29.01
N THR A 398 -31.28 15.94 29.63
CA THR A 398 -30.03 16.70 29.51
C THR A 398 -29.02 16.44 30.63
N SER A 399 -29.35 15.59 31.62
CA SER A 399 -28.55 15.39 32.82
C SER A 399 -27.10 14.98 32.55
N TYR A 400 -26.88 14.10 31.58
CA TYR A 400 -25.54 13.65 31.20
C TYR A 400 -24.70 14.75 30.54
N GLN A 401 -25.31 15.60 29.69
CA GLN A 401 -24.61 16.69 29.03
C GLN A 401 -24.14 17.74 30.04
N GLU A 402 -25.01 18.08 31.00
CA GLU A 402 -24.68 18.99 32.10
C GLU A 402 -23.52 18.46 32.95
N GLU A 403 -23.46 17.14 33.19
CA GLU A 403 -22.37 16.51 33.92
C GLU A 403 -21.04 16.57 33.14
N VAL A 404 -21.07 16.28 31.84
CA VAL A 404 -19.89 16.34 30.96
C VAL A 404 -19.36 17.77 30.84
N GLU A 405 -20.24 18.76 30.66
CA GLU A 405 -19.86 20.17 30.63
C GLU A 405 -19.26 20.62 31.96
N ALA A 406 -19.84 20.20 33.09
CA ALA A 406 -19.28 20.47 34.41
C ALA A 406 -17.90 19.83 34.62
N GLN A 407 -17.66 18.62 34.08
CA GLN A 407 -16.36 17.95 34.14
C GLN A 407 -15.32 18.64 33.24
N LEU A 408 -15.69 19.01 32.01
CA LEU A 408 -14.84 19.77 31.09
C LEU A 408 -14.46 21.13 31.66
N ALA A 409 -15.41 21.85 32.27
CA ALA A 409 -15.16 23.13 32.94
C ALA A 409 -14.17 22.98 34.11
N LYS A 410 -14.28 21.89 34.89
CA LYS A 410 -13.32 21.56 35.97
C LYS A 410 -11.94 21.20 35.42
N ALA A 411 -11.86 20.43 34.33
CA ALA A 411 -10.61 20.04 33.70
C ALA A 411 -9.85 21.24 33.10
N GLN A 412 -10.56 22.12 32.39
CA GLN A 412 -9.99 23.36 31.85
C GLN A 412 -9.50 24.31 32.95
N SER A 413 -10.20 24.37 34.08
CA SER A 413 -9.78 25.15 35.25
C SER A 413 -8.49 24.59 35.88
N GLY A 414 -8.34 23.26 35.94
CA GLY A 414 -7.14 22.59 36.45
C GLY A 414 -5.89 22.80 35.58
N GLU A 415 -6.03 22.80 34.25
CA GLU A 415 -4.92 23.02 33.32
C GLU A 415 -4.34 24.45 33.42
N LYS A 416 -5.22 25.44 33.65
CA LYS A 416 -4.82 26.85 33.80
C LYS A 416 -4.00 27.07 35.08
N LEU A 417 -4.38 26.42 36.19
CA LEU A 417 -3.61 26.42 37.44
C LEU A 417 -2.26 25.73 37.27
N TRP A 418 -2.21 24.57 36.62
CA TRP A 418 -0.96 23.85 36.37
C TRP A 418 0.02 24.61 35.47
N LYS A 419 -0.48 25.36 34.48
CA LYS A 419 0.37 26.26 33.66
C LYS A 419 0.98 27.39 34.50
N MET A 420 0.22 28.03 35.40
CA MET A 420 0.77 29.06 36.31
C MET A 420 1.80 28.50 37.29
N VAL A 421 1.57 27.30 37.83
CA VAL A 421 2.54 26.66 38.74
C VAL A 421 3.85 26.34 38.02
N LYS A 422 3.78 25.80 36.79
CA LYS A 422 4.98 25.52 35.98
C LYS A 422 5.77 26.78 35.64
N THR A 423 5.12 27.87 35.25
CA THR A 423 5.81 29.13 34.96
C THR A 423 6.39 29.78 36.21
N GLY A 424 5.70 29.69 37.35
CA GLY A 424 6.21 30.14 38.64
C GLY A 424 7.46 29.37 39.09
N LEU A 425 7.47 28.04 38.94
CA LEU A 425 8.62 27.20 39.29
C LEU A 425 9.85 27.52 38.42
N LEU A 426 9.64 27.76 37.13
CA LEU A 426 10.70 28.10 36.18
C LEU A 426 11.35 29.45 36.50
N ALA A 427 10.56 30.45 36.90
CA ALA A 427 11.06 31.73 37.38
C ALA A 427 11.89 31.59 38.67
N LEU A 428 11.46 30.72 39.59
CA LEU A 428 12.15 30.45 40.86
C LEU A 428 13.50 29.74 40.62
N ALA A 429 13.54 28.79 39.69
CA ALA A 429 14.77 28.12 39.28
C ALA A 429 15.79 29.09 38.64
N ALA A 430 15.32 30.02 37.79
CA ALA A 430 16.17 31.06 37.20
C ALA A 430 16.76 32.00 38.27
N LEU A 431 15.98 32.37 39.29
CA LEU A 431 16.44 33.18 40.41
C LEU A 431 17.52 32.45 41.22
N ALA A 432 17.33 31.16 41.51
CA ALA A 432 18.30 30.35 42.24
C ALA A 432 19.63 30.22 41.47
N ALA A 433 19.58 30.05 40.15
CA ALA A 433 20.76 29.99 39.30
C ALA A 433 21.55 31.32 39.31
N ALA A 434 20.85 32.46 39.27
CA ALA A 434 21.48 33.79 39.36
C ALA A 434 22.19 34.00 40.70
N ILE A 435 21.56 33.59 41.81
CA ILE A 435 22.15 33.67 43.16
C ILE A 435 23.40 32.78 43.26
N PHE A 436 23.34 31.56 42.72
CA PHE A 436 24.49 30.64 42.72
C PHE A 436 25.68 31.20 41.93
N LEU A 437 25.42 31.80 40.76
CA LEU A 437 26.45 32.44 39.93
C LEU A 437 27.10 33.61 40.66
N PHE A 438 26.30 34.44 41.34
CA PHE A 438 26.77 35.57 42.14
C PHE A 438 27.69 35.13 43.29
N LEU A 439 27.34 34.04 44.00
CA LEU A 439 28.15 33.50 45.09
C LEU A 439 29.49 32.92 44.59
N LYS A 440 29.52 32.27 43.42
CA LYS A 440 30.74 31.78 42.78
C LYS A 440 31.69 32.92 42.40
N LEU A 441 31.16 34.00 41.81
CA LEU A 441 31.94 35.17 41.43
C LEU A 441 32.57 35.86 42.65
N LYS A 442 31.85 35.95 43.76
CA LYS A 442 32.37 36.53 45.00
C LYS A 442 33.52 35.71 45.60
N LYS A 443 33.47 34.37 45.48
CA LYS A 443 34.51 33.47 45.97
C LYS A 443 35.80 33.51 45.12
N VAL A 444 35.68 33.82 43.83
CA VAL A 444 36.83 33.99 42.93
C VAL A 444 37.54 35.32 43.19
N ARG A 445 36.80 36.41 43.41
CA ARG A 445 37.40 37.71 43.80
C ARG A 445 38.23 37.61 45.08
N LYS A 446 37.75 36.86 46.08
CA LYS A 446 38.49 36.66 47.34
C LYS A 446 39.79 35.87 47.19
N ARG A 447 39.99 35.12 46.09
CA ARG A 447 41.26 34.44 45.77
C ARG A 447 42.25 35.30 45.00
N LEU A 448 41.83 36.43 44.45
CA LEU A 448 42.70 37.38 43.76
C LEU A 448 43.33 38.41 44.70
N GLU A 449 42.87 38.46 45.96
CA GLU A 449 43.33 39.39 47.00
C GLU A 449 44.45 38.80 47.88
N GLU A 450 44.80 37.52 47.68
CA GLU A 450 45.92 36.83 48.33
C GLU A 450 47.04 36.55 47.30
N LEU A 451 47.81 37.57 46.94
CA LEU A 451 49.10 37.43 46.25
C LEU A 451 50.14 38.31 46.95
N PRO A 452 51.36 37.82 47.24
CA PRO A 452 52.38 38.58 47.95
C PRO A 452 53.07 39.62 47.06
N GLU A 453 53.38 40.75 47.69
CA GLU A 453 54.07 41.93 47.18
C GLU A 453 55.53 41.63 46.79
N ILE A 454 55.97 42.07 45.61
CA ILE A 454 57.40 42.05 45.21
C ILE A 454 57.83 43.49 44.92
N GLU A 455 58.94 43.86 45.56
CA GLU A 455 59.59 45.16 45.56
C GLU A 455 60.00 45.67 44.17
N THR A 456 59.93 47.00 44.08
CA THR A 456 60.29 47.88 42.97
C THR A 456 61.79 47.90 42.65
N GLY A 457 62.12 47.90 41.35
CA GLY A 457 63.46 48.22 40.85
C GLY A 457 63.43 48.73 39.41
N GLU A 458 63.75 50.02 39.27
CA GLU A 458 64.27 50.73 38.09
C GLU A 458 63.34 51.10 36.91
N VAL A 459 62.91 52.36 37.01
CA VAL A 459 62.56 53.30 35.94
C VAL A 459 63.74 53.51 35.00
N TYR A 460 63.55 53.35 33.68
CA TYR A 460 63.91 54.31 32.62
C TYR A 460 63.60 53.68 31.24
N ALA A 461 62.53 54.18 30.59
CA ALA A 461 62.38 54.35 29.13
C ALA A 461 60.89 54.60 28.79
N LEU A 462 60.35 55.71 29.31
CA LEU A 462 59.11 56.31 28.85
C LEU A 462 59.46 57.38 27.81
N GLU A 463 59.79 57.02 26.57
CA GLU A 463 59.69 57.97 25.44
C GLU A 463 59.74 57.37 24.03
N GLU A 464 59.52 56.07 23.83
CA GLU A 464 59.57 55.51 22.45
C GLU A 464 58.54 54.40 22.16
N ALA A 465 57.40 54.42 22.87
CA ALA A 465 56.25 53.57 22.54
C ALA A 465 54.89 54.31 22.61
N ALA A 466 54.92 55.64 22.79
CA ALA A 466 53.72 56.49 22.79
C ALA A 466 53.27 56.91 21.38
N GLU A 467 54.06 56.63 20.34
CA GLU A 467 53.67 56.87 18.94
C GLU A 467 53.08 55.64 18.22
N GLY A 468 53.35 54.42 18.69
CA GLY A 468 52.76 53.20 18.11
C GLY A 468 51.31 52.94 18.51
N ALA A 469 50.88 53.44 19.68
CA ALA A 469 49.53 53.19 20.22
C ALA A 469 48.46 54.18 19.73
N ARG A 470 48.85 55.31 19.12
CA ARG A 470 47.91 56.27 18.51
C ARG A 470 47.42 55.84 17.11
N ALA A 471 48.04 54.84 16.49
CA ALA A 471 47.63 54.30 15.20
C ALA A 471 46.57 53.17 15.29
N LEU A 472 46.20 52.69 16.49
CA LEU A 472 45.24 51.59 16.67
C LEU A 472 43.94 51.96 17.40
N MET A 473 43.81 53.20 17.90
CA MET A 473 42.56 53.71 18.52
C MET A 473 41.73 54.57 17.57
N GLY A 474 41.67 54.17 16.30
CA GLY A 474 40.89 54.82 15.26
C GLY A 474 39.95 53.85 14.54
N LYS A 475 39.15 53.05 15.25
CA LYS A 475 37.89 52.50 14.71
C LYS A 475 36.99 51.93 15.79
N ALA A 476 35.78 52.47 15.81
CA ALA A 476 34.71 52.21 16.74
C ALA A 476 34.09 50.80 16.59
N ALA A 477 33.58 50.32 17.74
CA ALA A 477 32.40 49.48 17.94
C ALA A 477 31.98 48.54 16.79
N LYS A 478 32.15 47.22 16.99
CA LYS A 478 31.34 46.20 16.30
C LYS A 478 31.19 44.95 17.18
N SER A 479 29.95 44.50 17.33
CA SER A 479 29.49 43.38 18.14
C SER A 479 30.09 42.03 17.71
N PRO A 480 30.25 41.05 18.64
CA PRO A 480 30.86 39.72 18.39
C PRO A 480 30.07 38.78 17.45
N MET A 481 28.92 39.22 16.93
CA MET A 481 28.05 38.43 16.05
C MET A 481 28.51 38.44 14.58
N LEU A 482 29.23 39.48 14.13
CA LEU A 482 29.68 39.59 12.73
C LEU A 482 30.95 38.76 12.45
N SER A 483 31.85 38.63 13.42
CA SER A 483 33.05 37.80 13.30
C SER A 483 32.74 36.30 13.21
N SER A 484 31.63 35.86 13.83
CA SER A 484 31.14 34.48 13.74
C SER A 484 30.44 34.21 12.40
N LEU A 485 29.80 35.22 11.80
CA LEU A 485 29.23 35.15 10.46
C LEU A 485 30.31 35.14 9.35
N GLU A 486 31.42 35.88 9.54
CA GLU A 486 32.54 35.93 8.58
C GLU A 486 33.36 34.62 8.57
N LEU A 487 33.51 33.98 9.74
CA LEU A 487 34.13 32.65 9.84
C LEU A 487 33.27 31.56 9.18
N LEU A 488 31.94 31.63 9.31
CA LEU A 488 31.02 30.70 8.66
C LEU A 488 30.96 30.89 7.14
N ALA A 489 31.03 32.13 6.65
CA ALA A 489 31.02 32.44 5.22
C ALA A 489 32.28 31.93 4.49
N SER A 490 33.43 31.87 5.18
CA SER A 490 34.69 31.39 4.59
C SER A 490 34.83 29.86 4.61
N GLN A 491 34.25 29.16 5.59
CA GLN A 491 34.39 27.71 5.72
C GLN A 491 33.25 26.92 5.04
N LYS A 492 32.04 27.48 4.95
CA LYS A 492 30.86 26.77 4.42
C LYS A 492 29.88 27.72 3.69
N PRO A 493 30.16 28.10 2.43
CA PRO A 493 29.32 29.03 1.68
C PRO A 493 27.88 28.51 1.46
N ASP A 494 27.70 27.19 1.32
CA ASP A 494 26.39 26.57 1.05
C ASP A 494 25.43 26.63 2.26
N GLU A 495 25.94 26.51 3.49
CA GLU A 495 25.12 26.61 4.70
C GLU A 495 24.67 28.07 4.94
N MET A 496 25.52 29.04 4.60
CA MET A 496 25.19 30.47 4.67
C MET A 496 24.09 30.84 3.66
N ALA A 497 24.19 30.34 2.42
CA ALA A 497 23.17 30.56 1.39
C ALA A 497 21.79 30.02 1.83
N ARG A 498 21.74 28.89 2.56
CA ARG A 498 20.50 28.34 3.12
C ARG A 498 19.93 29.21 4.25
N LEU A 499 20.78 29.75 5.13
CA LEU A 499 20.39 30.67 6.21
C LEU A 499 19.84 31.99 5.67
N LEU A 500 20.48 32.57 4.66
CA LEU A 500 19.97 33.77 3.98
C LEU A 500 18.65 33.50 3.25
N LYS A 501 18.51 32.32 2.64
CA LYS A 501 17.28 31.93 1.94
C LYS A 501 16.11 31.71 2.90
N SER A 502 16.34 31.15 4.11
CA SER A 502 15.28 31.03 5.11
C SER A 502 14.88 32.39 5.69
N LEU A 503 15.85 33.27 5.97
CA LEU A 503 15.59 34.60 6.51
C LEU A 503 14.89 35.54 5.51
N MET A 504 15.11 35.38 4.20
CA MET A 504 14.35 36.11 3.18
C MET A 504 12.93 35.57 2.99
N HIS A 505 12.67 34.29 3.30
CA HIS A 505 11.33 33.71 3.19
C HIS A 505 10.44 34.04 4.39
N GLU A 506 11.02 34.39 5.55
CA GLU A 506 10.30 34.74 6.77
C GLU A 506 9.91 36.23 6.84
N ARG A 507 10.35 37.05 5.87
CA ARG A 507 10.07 38.50 5.80
C ARG A 507 9.42 38.97 4.50
N GLY A 508 8.88 38.05 3.70
CA GLY A 508 8.07 38.34 2.52
C GLY A 508 6.58 38.20 2.81
#